data_AF-A0A3C0CXG1-F1
#
_entry.id   AF-A0A3C0CXG1-F1
#
_cell.length_a   1.000
_cell.length_b   1.000
_cell.length_c   1.000
_cell.angle_alpha   90.00
_cell.angle_beta   90.00
_cell.angle_gamma   90.00
#
_symmetry.space_group_name_H-M   'P 1'
#
loop_
_entity.id
_entity.type
_entity.pdbx_description
1 polymer ?
#
loop_
_entity_poly.entity_id
_entity_poly.type
_entity_poly.pdbx_seq_one_letter_code
_entity_poly.pdbx_strand_id
1 'polypeptide(L)'
;QSRLRDGSRKVTHITEVQGLEGDTVVLQDIFKFDQKGVDANGKVIGKLVATGLRPKFMDKLTQQGISLPPDIFEPEESIWYKSGL
;
A
#
# COMPACT_ATOMS: atom_id res chain seq x y z
N GLN A 1 -9.61 -16.07 3.10
CA GLN A 1 -8.22 -15.56 3.12
C GLN A 1 -7.35 -16.49 2.28
N SER A 2 -6.85 -16.02 1.13
CA SER A 2 -5.99 -16.82 0.24
C SER A 2 -4.54 -16.83 0.76
N ARG A 3 -3.82 -17.95 0.56
CA ARG A 3 -2.37 -18.05 0.83
C ARG A 3 -1.61 -17.70 -0.44
N LEU A 4 -0.37 -17.25 -0.29
CA LEU A 4 0.57 -17.16 -1.41
C LEU A 4 1.01 -18.55 -1.88
N ARG A 5 1.68 -18.63 -3.02
CA ARG A 5 2.11 -19.91 -3.63
C ARG A 5 3.04 -20.73 -2.73
N ASP A 6 3.79 -20.06 -1.86
CA ASP A 6 4.65 -20.69 -0.83
C ASP A 6 3.89 -21.08 0.45
N GLY A 7 2.55 -20.97 0.45
CA GLY A 7 1.69 -21.24 1.60
C GLY A 7 1.67 -20.13 2.65
N SER A 8 2.46 -19.07 2.52
CA SER A 8 2.49 -17.98 3.51
C SER A 8 1.21 -17.12 3.49
N ARG A 9 0.90 -16.50 4.63
CA ARG A 9 -0.13 -15.47 4.75
C ARG A 9 0.56 -14.12 4.87
N LYS A 10 0.29 -13.23 3.91
CA LYS A 10 0.81 -11.86 3.90
C LYS A 10 -0.34 -10.89 3.68
N VAL A 11 -0.21 -9.67 4.20
CA VAL A 11 -1.08 -8.56 3.79
C VAL A 11 -0.76 -8.26 2.33
N THR A 12 -1.73 -8.41 1.45
CA THR A 12 -1.55 -8.15 0.02
C THR A 12 -2.01 -6.77 -0.39
N HIS A 13 -2.98 -6.21 0.34
CA HIS A 13 -3.56 -4.90 0.08
C HIS A 13 -3.88 -4.23 1.41
N ILE A 14 -3.66 -2.92 1.47
CA ILE A 14 -4.25 -2.04 2.47
C ILE A 14 -5.17 -1.10 1.70
N THR A 15 -6.46 -1.21 1.95
CA THR A 15 -7.50 -0.54 1.15
C THR A 15 -8.31 0.40 2.05
N GLU A 16 -8.49 1.64 1.62
CA GLU A 16 -9.38 2.61 2.24
C GLU A 16 -10.80 2.44 1.67
N VAL A 17 -11.79 2.28 2.55
CA VAL A 17 -13.20 2.39 2.19
C VAL A 17 -13.54 3.88 2.08
N GLN A 18 -13.83 4.32 0.86
CA GLN A 18 -14.09 5.73 0.54
C GLN A 18 -15.52 6.16 0.87
N GLY A 19 -16.44 5.20 0.98
CA GLY A 19 -17.87 5.43 1.20
C GLY A 19 -18.73 4.59 0.25
N LEU A 20 -19.91 5.10 -0.06
CA LEU A 20 -20.87 4.49 -0.97
C LEU A 20 -21.12 5.42 -2.17
N GLU A 21 -21.20 4.84 -3.37
CA GLU A 21 -21.78 5.46 -4.56
C GLU A 21 -23.06 4.70 -4.90
N GLY A 22 -24.21 5.30 -4.54
CA GLY A 22 -25.47 4.56 -4.45
C GLY A 22 -25.34 3.42 -3.44
N ASP A 23 -25.52 2.18 -3.92
CA ASP A 23 -25.37 0.96 -3.12
C ASP A 23 -23.98 0.29 -3.26
N THR A 24 -23.07 0.88 -4.04
CA THR A 24 -21.75 0.31 -4.30
C THR A 24 -20.71 0.86 -3.34
N VAL A 25 -19.98 -0.03 -2.65
CA VAL A 25 -18.83 0.37 -1.81
C VAL A 25 -17.67 0.80 -2.70
N VAL A 26 -17.21 2.03 -2.50
CA VAL A 26 -16.04 2.56 -3.19
C VAL A 26 -14.79 2.23 -2.37
N LEU A 27 -13.82 1.57 -3.01
CA LEU A 27 -12.58 1.13 -2.41
C LEU A 27 -11.39 1.78 -3.11
N GLN A 28 -10.33 2.07 -2.35
CA GLN A 28 -9.09 2.58 -2.90
C GLN A 28 -7.89 1.89 -2.22
N ASP A 29 -7.06 1.21 -3.01
CA ASP A 29 -5.83 0.60 -2.50
C ASP A 29 -4.78 1.67 -2.23
N ILE A 30 -4.30 1.72 -0.99
CA ILE A 30 -3.24 2.62 -0.54
C ILE A 30 -1.87 1.93 -0.60
N PHE A 31 -1.83 0.65 -0.26
CA PHE A 31 -0.63 -0.19 -0.42
C PHE A 31 -0.96 -1.50 -1.09
N LYS A 32 -0.02 -2.00 -1.89
CA LYS A 32 -0.07 -3.32 -2.53
C LYS A 32 1.19 -4.10 -2.22
N PHE A 33 1.07 -5.41 -2.05
CA PHE A 33 2.22 -6.29 -1.92
C PHE A 33 2.82 -6.52 -3.30
N ASP A 34 4.04 -6.04 -3.48
CA ASP A 34 4.81 -6.25 -4.69
C ASP A 34 5.75 -7.44 -4.49
N GLN A 35 5.42 -8.54 -5.18
CA GLN A 35 6.24 -9.75 -5.17
C GLN A 35 7.46 -9.55 -6.07
N LYS A 36 8.63 -9.50 -5.46
CA LYS A 36 9.91 -9.34 -6.17
C LYS A 36 10.51 -10.65 -6.66
N GLY A 37 10.07 -11.79 -6.12
CA GLY A 37 10.52 -13.11 -6.55
C GLY A 37 10.31 -14.20 -5.51
N VAL A 38 11.13 -15.25 -5.60
CA VAL A 38 11.21 -16.35 -4.63
C VAL A 38 12.67 -16.58 -4.24
N ASP A 39 12.92 -16.97 -2.99
CA ASP A 39 14.26 -17.35 -2.55
C ASP A 39 14.64 -18.78 -2.97
N ALA A 40 15.85 -19.22 -2.62
CA ALA A 40 16.36 -20.56 -2.92
C ALA A 40 15.52 -21.70 -2.31
N ASN A 41 14.71 -21.41 -1.30
CA ASN A 41 13.82 -22.36 -0.64
C ASN A 41 12.37 -22.26 -1.15
N GLY A 42 12.13 -21.46 -2.21
CA GLY A 42 10.80 -21.25 -2.79
C GLY A 42 9.91 -20.28 -2.01
N LYS A 43 10.45 -19.56 -1.01
CA LYS A 43 9.68 -18.59 -0.21
C LYS A 43 9.48 -17.30 -1.00
N VAL A 44 8.27 -16.76 -0.98
CA VAL A 44 7.93 -15.52 -1.66
C VAL A 44 8.61 -14.33 -0.97
N ILE A 45 9.40 -13.59 -1.76
CA ILE A 45 10.02 -12.32 -1.39
C ILE A 45 9.21 -11.18 -2.00
N GLY A 46 8.95 -10.16 -1.19
CA GLY A 46 8.24 -8.96 -1.60
C GLY A 46 8.00 -8.03 -0.42
N LYS A 47 7.42 -6.86 -0.68
CA LYS A 47 7.10 -5.87 0.34
C LYS A 47 5.82 -5.12 -0.04
N LEU A 48 5.20 -4.45 0.93
CA LEU A 48 4.17 -3.47 0.63
C LEU A 48 4.81 -2.26 -0.02
N VAL A 49 4.23 -1.80 -1.11
CA VAL A 49 4.58 -0.57 -1.82
C VAL A 49 3.37 0.34 -1.86
N ALA A 50 3.60 1.64 -1.69
CA ALA A 50 2.53 2.64 -1.81
C ALA A 50 2.05 2.75 -3.26
N THR A 51 0.76 3.00 -3.44
CA THR A 51 0.17 3.16 -4.78
C THR A 51 0.34 4.56 -5.35
N GLY A 52 0.84 5.52 -4.57
CA GLY A 52 0.89 6.94 -4.95
C GLY A 52 -0.37 7.73 -4.61
N LEU A 53 -1.40 7.08 -4.10
CA LEU A 53 -2.66 7.72 -3.77
C LEU A 53 -2.61 8.29 -2.35
N ARG A 54 -2.89 9.59 -2.20
CA ARG A 54 -3.02 10.23 -0.90
C ARG A 54 -4.36 9.81 -0.26
N PRO A 55 -4.35 9.13 0.90
CA PRO A 55 -5.59 8.67 1.54
C PRO A 55 -6.42 9.84 2.09
N LYS A 56 -7.75 9.69 2.12
CA LYS A 56 -8.64 10.72 2.69
C LYS A 56 -8.56 10.79 4.22
N PHE A 57 -8.22 9.68 4.88
CA PHE A 57 -8.03 9.68 6.33
C PHE A 57 -6.86 10.57 6.80
N MET A 58 -5.99 11.06 5.91
CA MET A 58 -4.89 11.97 6.26
C MET A 58 -5.37 13.22 6.98
N ASP A 59 -6.51 13.76 6.56
CA ASP A 59 -7.09 14.95 7.20
C ASP A 59 -7.55 14.63 8.61
N LYS A 60 -8.11 13.43 8.84
CA LYS A 60 -8.51 12.95 10.17
C LYS A 60 -7.30 12.78 11.08
N LEU A 61 -6.22 12.17 10.59
CA LEU A 61 -4.97 12.04 11.37
C LEU A 61 -4.43 13.41 11.77
N THR A 62 -4.38 14.36 10.83
CA THR A 62 -3.93 15.73 11.07
C THR A 62 -4.79 16.43 12.13
N GLN A 63 -6.12 16.30 12.05
CA GLN A 63 -7.05 16.84 13.05
C GLN A 63 -6.87 16.23 14.44
N GLN A 64 -6.38 14.99 14.52
CA GLN A 64 -6.02 14.32 15.78
C GLN A 64 -4.58 14.62 16.23
N GLY A 65 -3.87 15.54 15.56
CA GLY A 65 -2.49 15.89 15.87
C GLY A 65 -1.45 14.86 15.42
N ILE A 66 -1.84 13.87 14.61
CA ILE A 66 -0.95 12.85 14.08
C ILE A 66 -0.44 13.34 12.72
N SER A 67 0.85 13.69 12.67
CA SER A 67 1.55 14.01 11.42
C SER A 67 2.31 12.80 10.91
N LEU A 68 2.06 12.42 9.65
CA LEU A 68 2.83 11.39 8.96
C LEU A 68 3.73 12.04 7.90
N PRO A 69 4.93 11.50 7.66
CA PRO A 69 5.75 11.91 6.52
C PRO A 69 4.95 11.79 5.20
N PRO A 70 4.96 12.82 4.34
CA PRO A 70 4.14 12.82 3.12
C PRO A 70 4.62 11.80 2.07
N ASP A 71 5.88 11.38 2.15
CA ASP A 71 6.53 10.41 1.28
C ASP A 71 6.12 8.95 1.53
N ILE A 72 5.47 8.65 2.67
CA ILE A 72 5.02 7.29 3.00
C ILE A 72 4.04 6.72 1.97
N PHE A 73 3.33 7.57 1.25
CA PHE A 73 2.39 7.19 0.19
C PHE A 73 2.92 7.44 -1.21
N GLU A 74 4.16 7.92 -1.36
CA GLU A 74 4.78 8.10 -2.68
C GLU A 74 5.20 6.74 -3.27
N PRO A 75 5.00 6.50 -4.59
CA PRO A 75 5.46 5.28 -5.22
C PRO A 75 6.99 5.18 -5.15
N GLU A 76 7.51 3.96 -5.02
CA GLU A 76 8.96 3.77 -4.94
C GLU A 76 9.69 4.28 -6.21
N GLU A 77 9.05 4.21 -7.38
CA GLU A 77 9.57 4.73 -8.65
C GLU A 77 9.80 6.25 -8.64
N SER A 78 9.01 7.02 -7.88
CA SER A 78 9.19 8.47 -7.81
C SER A 78 10.36 8.89 -6.91
N ILE A 79 10.74 8.04 -5.96
CA ILE A 79 11.89 8.29 -5.07
C ILE A 79 13.18 8.28 -5.88
N TRP A 80 13.33 7.32 -6.80
CA TRP A 80 14.51 7.21 -7.67
C TRP A 80 14.71 8.42 -8.57
N TYR A 81 13.62 9.04 -9.06
CA TYR A 81 13.69 10.29 -9.83
C TYR A 81 14.16 11.47 -8.98
N LYS A 82 13.74 11.55 -7.71
CA LYS A 82 14.14 12.63 -6.78
C LYS A 82 15.57 12.47 -6.25
N SER A 83 16.09 11.24 -6.17
CA SER A 83 17.45 10.95 -5.69
C SER A 83 18.54 11.05 -6.77
N GLY A 84 18.14 11.26 -8.04
CA GLY A 84 19.05 11.40 -9.18
C GLY A 84 19.55 12.82 -9.46
N LEU A 85 19.35 13.74 -8.51
CA LEU A 85 19.90 15.10 -8.50
C LEU A 85 20.89 15.27 -7.35
#